data_AF-A0A3B4YE25-F1
#
_entry.id   AF-A0A3B4YE25-F1
#
_cell.length_a   1.000
_cell.length_b   1.000
_cell.length_c   1.000
_cell.angle_alpha   90.00
_cell.angle_beta   90.00
_cell.angle_gamma   90.00
#
_symmetry.space_group_name_H-M   'P 1'
#
loop_
_entity.id
_entity.type
_entity.pdbx_description
1 polymer ?
#
loop_
_entity_poly.entity_id
_entity_poly.type
_entity_poly.pdbx_seq_one_letter_code
_entity_poly.pdbx_strand_id
1 'polypeptide(L)' 'MGETKIIYHLDDQETPYLVKLSVPADKVTLADFKNVLKKPNYKFFFKSMDDDFG' A
#
# COMPACT_ATOMS: atom_id res chain seq x y z
N MET A 1 8.47 -6.86 16.86
CA MET A 1 7.45 -6.08 16.15
C MET A 1 7.97 -5.81 14.75
N GLY A 2 7.28 -6.26 13.70
CA GLY A 2 7.72 -6.03 12.31
C GLY A 2 7.14 -4.72 11.76
N GLU A 3 7.77 -4.19 10.71
CA GLU A 3 7.30 -3.01 9.99
C GLU A 3 7.04 -3.34 8.51
N THR A 4 6.21 -2.53 7.87
CA THR A 4 6.00 -2.56 6.43
C THR A 4 6.14 -1.15 5.87
N LYS A 5 6.92 -1.01 4.79
CA LYS A 5 7.01 0.23 4.03
C LYS A 5 6.09 0.13 2.83
N ILE A 6 5.14 1.06 2.73
CA ILE A 6 4.26 1.17 1.56
C ILE A 6 4.72 2.36 0.75
N ILE A 7 5.10 2.07 -0.50
CA ILE A 7 5.40 3.08 -1.53
C ILE A 7 4.18 3.14 -2.45
N TYR A 8 3.61 4.32 -2.65
CA TYR A 8 2.40 4.48 -3.46
C TYR A 8 2.42 5.74 -4.30
N HIS A 9 1.69 5.71 -5.41
CA HIS A 9 1.46 6.83 -6.32
C HIS A 9 0.02 7.30 -6.19
N LEU A 10 -0.25 8.57 -6.50
CA LEU A 10 -1.59 9.14 -6.56
C LEU A 10 -1.85 9.62 -7.99
N ASP A 11 -2.87 9.06 -8.64
CA ASP A 11 -3.24 9.39 -10.01
C ASP A 11 -2.00 9.40 -10.94
N ASP A 12 -1.77 10.48 -11.69
CA ASP A 12 -0.67 10.61 -12.66
C ASP A 12 0.62 11.21 -12.06
N GLN A 13 0.78 11.22 -10.74
CA GLN A 13 1.97 11.77 -10.09
C GLN A 13 3.18 10.83 -10.26
N GLU A 14 4.25 11.35 -10.85
CA GLU A 14 5.51 10.60 -11.05
C GLU A 14 6.24 10.31 -9.74
N THR A 15 6.26 11.26 -8.80
CA THR A 15 6.97 11.10 -7.53
C THR A 15 6.13 10.28 -6.53
N PRO A 16 6.60 9.12 -6.06
CA PRO A 16 5.88 8.32 -5.08
C PRO A 16 5.98 8.90 -3.65
N TYR A 17 5.01 8.50 -2.83
CA TYR A 17 5.02 8.70 -1.38
C TYR A 17 5.44 7.42 -0.66
N LEU A 18 5.99 7.59 0.56
CA LEU A 18 6.35 6.47 1.44
C LEU A 18 5.70 6.66 2.81
N VAL A 19 5.04 5.61 3.29
CA VAL A 19 4.58 5.51 4.69
C VAL A 19 5.11 4.23 5.33
N LYS A 20 5.24 4.24 6.66
CA LYS A 20 5.66 3.08 7.45
C LYS A 20 4.52 2.65 8.35
N LEU A 21 4.15 1.36 8.28
CA LEU A 21 3.20 0.73 9.17
C LEU A 21 3.95 -0.08 10.22
N SER A 22 3.52 0.01 11.48
CA SER A 22 4.00 -0.85 12.57
C SER A 22 3.31 -2.23 12.57
N VAL A 23 3.12 -2.79 11.37
CA VAL A 23 2.50 -4.08 11.11
C VAL A 23 3.47 -4.86 10.21
N PRO A 24 3.77 -6.13 10.51
CA PRO A 24 4.66 -6.95 9.67
C PRO A 24 3.98 -7.25 8.32
N ALA A 25 4.78 -7.36 7.26
CA ALA A 25 4.29 -7.40 5.87
C ALA A 25 3.33 -8.55 5.56
N ASP A 26 3.51 -9.69 6.24
CA ASP A 26 2.67 -10.88 6.15
C ASP A 26 1.27 -10.71 6.78
N LYS A 27 1.05 -9.63 7.54
CA LYS A 27 -0.22 -9.35 8.23
C LYS A 27 -0.87 -8.02 7.83
N VAL A 28 -0.22 -7.24 6.97
CA VAL A 28 -0.77 -5.96 6.51
C VAL A 28 -2.05 -6.18 5.72
N THR A 29 -3.07 -5.38 6.02
CA THR A 29 -4.33 -5.35 5.29
C THR A 29 -4.55 -4.00 4.59
N LEU A 30 -5.50 -3.96 3.65
CA LEU A 30 -5.95 -2.71 3.05
C LEU A 30 -6.50 -1.71 4.09
N ALA A 31 -7.12 -2.21 5.17
CA ALA A 31 -7.67 -1.36 6.22
C ALA A 31 -6.57 -0.59 6.95
N ASP A 32 -5.45 -1.25 7.25
CA ASP A 32 -4.28 -0.61 7.88
C ASP A 32 -3.77 0.55 7.04
N PHE A 33 -3.65 0.35 5.73
CA PHE A 33 -3.22 1.40 4.81
C PHE A 33 -4.23 2.54 4.69
N LYS A 34 -5.52 2.23 4.55
CA LYS A 34 -6.60 3.25 4.48
C LYS A 34 -6.66 4.13 5.73
N ASN A 35 -6.44 3.55 6.91
CA ASN A 35 -6.44 4.28 8.18
C ASN A 35 -5.34 5.36 8.23
N VAL A 36 -4.19 5.12 7.58
CA VAL A 36 -3.10 6.10 7.49
C VAL A 36 -3.41 7.21 6.49
N LEU A 37 -4.05 6.89 5.36
CA LEU A 37 -4.32 7.86 4.29
C LEU A 37 -5.43 8.86 4.61
N LYS A 38 -6.36 8.53 5.53
CA LYS A 38 -7.56 9.34 5.83
C LYS A 38 -8.40 9.69 4.58
N LYS A 39 -8.30 8.87 3.52
CA LYS A 39 -8.93 9.06 2.21
C LYS A 39 -9.64 7.77 1.77
N PRO A 40 -10.93 7.58 2.09
CA PRO A 40 -11.59 6.27 1.96
C PRO A 40 -12.07 5.93 0.53
N ASN A 41 -12.27 6.93 -0.34
CA ASN A 41 -13.02 6.79 -1.59
C ASN A 41 -12.14 6.65 -2.85
N TYR A 42 -11.08 5.86 -2.77
CA TYR A 42 -10.21 5.57 -3.91
C TYR A 42 -10.23 4.08 -4.26
N LYS A 43 -9.90 3.76 -5.51
CA LYS A 43 -9.51 2.40 -5.90
C LYS A 43 -8.04 2.20 -5.57
N PHE A 44 -7.70 1.03 -5.06
CA PHE A 44 -6.35 0.70 -4.64
C PHE A 44 -5.85 -0.44 -5.53
N PHE A 45 -4.71 -0.22 -6.16
CA PHE A 45 -4.02 -1.21 -6.98
C PHE A 45 -2.66 -1.48 -6.33
N PHE A 46 -2.30 -2.75 -6.23
CA PHE A 46 -1.05 -3.18 -5.61
C PHE A 46 -0.25 -3.93 -6.66
N LYS A 47 1.06 -3.65 -6.72
CA LYS A 47 1.98 -4.52 -7.44
C LYS A 47 1.90 -5.89 -6.78
N SER A 48 1.48 -6.87 -7.55
CA SER A 48 1.41 -8.27 -7.16
C SER A 48 2.10 -9.08 -8.23
N MET A 49 2.43 -10.33 -7.90
CA MET A 49 2.78 -11.33 -8.87
C MET A 49 1.56 -12.22 -9.08
N ASP A 50 1.13 -12.37 -10.32
CA ASP A 50 0.14 -13.37 -10.71
C ASP A 50 0.88 -14.56 -11.34
N ASP A 51 0.43 -15.79 -11.09
CA ASP A 51 1.17 -16.99 -11.52
C ASP A 51 1.18 -17.18 -13.04
N ASP A 52 0.19 -16.64 -13.76
CA ASP A 52 0.08 -16.76 -15.22
C ASP A 52 0.67 -15.56 -15.97
N PHE A 53 0.56 -14.36 -15.38
CA PHE A 53 0.93 -13.11 -16.06
C PHE A 53 2.24 -12.48 -15.57
N GLY A 54 2.70 -12.87 -14.37
CA GLY A 54 3.87 -12.31 -13.72
C GLY A 54 3.60 -11.01 -12.97
#